data_AF-A0A419KPT0-F1
#
_entry.id   AF-A0A419KPT0-F1
#
_cell.length_a   1.000
_cell.length_b   1.000
_cell.length_c   1.000
_cell.angle_alpha   90.00
_cell.angle_beta   90.00
_cell.angle_gamma   90.00
#
_symmetry.space_group_name_H-M   'P 1'
#
loop_
_entity.id
_entity.type
_entity.pdbx_description
1 polymer ?
#
loop_
_entity_poly.entity_id
_entity_poly.type
_entity_poly.pdbx_seq_one_letter_code
_entity_poly.pdbx_strand_id
1 'polypeptide(L)'
;MFTHEGLLRAFRKGLRNGNWCKLSQLEKALYRAALWYSRVRGAIMNENLVGKLSVLVDKLKETSGAKVFRRGYEKAVELLSKGETIFGWAPSFRGWLRDPDYVFWLGAGGLRIGSPE
;
A
#
# COMPACT_ATOMS: atom_id res chain seq x y z
N MET A 1 1.07 -12.09 -15.48
CA MET A 1 0.14 -11.92 -16.62
C MET A 1 -0.97 -10.95 -16.23
N PHE A 2 -1.29 -9.97 -17.08
CA PHE A 2 -2.46 -9.10 -16.89
C PHE A 2 -3.50 -9.33 -17.98
N THR A 3 -4.73 -9.66 -17.56
CA THR A 3 -5.90 -9.74 -18.44
C THR A 3 -6.60 -8.39 -18.53
N HIS A 4 -7.31 -8.15 -19.63
CA HIS A 4 -8.11 -6.94 -19.82
C HIS A 4 -9.09 -6.72 -18.66
N GLU A 5 -9.81 -7.76 -18.23
CA GLU A 5 -10.76 -7.67 -17.12
C GLU A 5 -10.09 -7.31 -15.79
N GLY A 6 -8.91 -7.88 -15.52
CA GLY A 6 -8.14 -7.58 -14.32
C GLY A 6 -7.74 -6.11 -14.26
N LEU A 7 -7.24 -5.57 -15.38
CA LEU A 7 -6.88 -4.16 -15.52
C LEU A 7 -8.11 -3.25 -15.43
N LEU A 8 -9.23 -3.64 -16.03
CA LEU A 8 -10.49 -2.88 -15.98
C LEU A 8 -11.03 -2.80 -14.54
N ARG A 9 -11.00 -3.92 -13.81
CA ARG A 9 -11.44 -3.99 -12.41
C ARG A 9 -10.57 -3.10 -11.51
N ALA A 10 -9.25 -3.16 -11.67
CA ALA A 10 -8.31 -2.31 -10.93
C ALA A 10 -8.51 -0.83 -11.27
N PHE A 11 -8.74 -0.50 -12.55
CA PHE A 11 -9.03 0.85 -13.01
C PHE A 11 -10.29 1.43 -12.35
N ARG A 12 -11.40 0.70 -12.42
CA ARG A 12 -12.68 1.10 -11.79
C ARG A 12 -12.52 1.28 -10.28
N LYS A 13 -11.77 0.40 -9.61
CA LYS A 13 -11.47 0.56 -8.18
C LYS A 13 -10.64 1.81 -7.89
N GLY A 14 -9.60 2.07 -8.68
CA GLY A 14 -8.75 3.26 -8.54
C GLY A 14 -9.47 4.57 -8.82
N LEU A 15 -10.46 4.58 -9.73
CA LEU A 15 -11.36 5.71 -9.95
C LEU A 15 -12.23 5.97 -8.71
N ARG A 16 -12.89 4.93 -8.18
CA ARG A 16 -13.73 5.05 -6.96
C ARG A 16 -12.95 5.51 -5.73
N ASN A 17 -11.73 5.03 -5.57
CA ASN A 17 -10.86 5.39 -4.45
C ASN A 17 -10.18 6.76 -4.63
N GLY A 18 -10.32 7.41 -5.80
CA GLY A 18 -9.61 8.66 -6.13
C GLY A 18 -8.10 8.51 -6.34
N ASN A 19 -7.56 7.28 -6.28
CA ASN A 19 -6.13 7.03 -6.48
C ASN A 19 -5.68 7.29 -7.91
N TRP A 20 -6.58 7.17 -8.90
CA TRP A 20 -6.27 7.46 -10.29
C TRP A 20 -5.75 8.89 -10.49
N CYS A 21 -6.31 9.87 -9.77
CA CYS A 21 -5.89 11.27 -9.88
C CYS A 21 -4.43 11.48 -9.43
N LYS A 22 -3.95 10.67 -8.48
CA LYS A 22 -2.61 10.75 -7.89
C LYS A 22 -1.51 10.16 -8.77
N LEU A 23 -1.85 9.39 -9.81
CA LEU A 23 -0.87 8.88 -10.76
C LEU A 23 -0.31 10.00 -11.64
N SER A 24 0.96 9.89 -12.02
CA SER A 24 1.59 10.82 -12.96
C SER A 24 1.00 10.69 -14.38
N GLN A 25 1.25 11.68 -15.23
CA GLN A 25 0.78 11.63 -16.63
C GLN A 25 1.34 10.42 -17.39
N LEU A 26 2.62 10.09 -17.18
CA LEU A 26 3.27 8.95 -17.82
C LEU A 26 2.66 7.61 -17.34
N GLU A 27 2.40 7.49 -16.04
CA GLU A 27 1.75 6.31 -15.47
C GLU A 27 0.33 6.11 -16.02
N LYS A 28 -0.44 7.21 -16.14
CA LYS A 28 -1.78 7.20 -16.75
C LYS A 28 -1.72 6.79 -18.22
N ALA A 29 -0.75 7.31 -18.97
CA ALA A 29 -0.57 6.97 -20.39
C ALA A 29 -0.23 5.48 -20.56
N LEU A 30 0.73 4.95 -19.80
CA LEU A 30 1.09 3.54 -19.81
C LEU A 30 -0.11 2.65 -19.48
N TYR A 31 -0.88 3.01 -18.45
CA TYR A 31 -2.03 2.23 -18.03
C TYR A 31 -3.15 2.22 -19.08
N ARG A 32 -3.42 3.38 -19.72
CA ARG A 32 -4.39 3.48 -20.83
C ARG A 32 -3.95 2.67 -22.05
N ALA A 33 -2.67 2.75 -22.42
CA ALA A 33 -2.10 1.95 -23.50
C ALA A 33 -2.22 0.46 -23.22
N ALA A 34 -1.92 0.02 -21.99
CA ALA A 34 -2.07 -1.38 -21.57
C ALA A 34 -3.53 -1.87 -21.59
N LEU A 35 -4.48 -1.02 -21.15
CA LEU A 35 -5.91 -1.31 -21.25
C LEU A 35 -6.35 -1.50 -22.70
N TRP A 36 -5.95 -0.60 -23.60
CA TRP A 36 -6.30 -0.70 -25.01
C TRP A 36 -5.66 -1.93 -25.66
N TYR A 37 -4.37 -2.15 -25.40
CA TYR A 37 -3.62 -3.29 -25.94
C TYR A 37 -4.22 -4.62 -25.49
N SER A 38 -4.52 -4.76 -24.20
CA SER A 38 -5.15 -5.98 -23.67
C SER A 38 -6.57 -6.20 -24.21
N ARG A 39 -7.29 -5.15 -24.58
CA ARG A 39 -8.59 -5.28 -25.25
C ARG A 39 -8.47 -5.91 -26.64
N VAL A 40 -7.42 -5.56 -27.40
CA VAL A 40 -7.23 -5.97 -28.79
C VAL A 40 -6.48 -7.30 -28.91
N ARG A 41 -5.38 -7.45 -28.16
CA ARG A 41 -4.47 -8.61 -28.25
C ARG A 41 -4.68 -9.63 -27.12
N GLY A 42 -5.53 -9.34 -26.14
CA GLY A 42 -5.81 -10.23 -25.01
C GLY A 42 -4.94 -9.94 -23.79
N ALA A 43 -4.02 -10.84 -23.46
CA ALA A 43 -3.25 -10.73 -22.21
C ALA A 43 -1.84 -10.16 -22.42
N ILE A 44 -1.36 -9.40 -21.44
CA ILE A 44 0.02 -8.93 -21.40
C ILE A 44 0.85 -9.95 -20.61
N MET A 45 1.82 -10.57 -21.29
CA MET A 45 2.70 -11.60 -20.71
C MET A 45 4.15 -11.13 -20.53
N ASN A 46 4.56 -10.04 -21.18
CA ASN A 46 5.92 -9.52 -21.04
C ASN A 46 6.21 -9.16 -19.57
N GLU A 47 7.23 -9.80 -18.98
CA GLU A 47 7.52 -9.72 -17.55
C GLU A 47 7.85 -8.30 -17.08
N ASN A 48 8.64 -7.55 -17.85
CA ASN A 48 9.01 -6.18 -17.50
C ASN A 48 7.78 -5.25 -17.51
N LEU A 49 6.92 -5.38 -18.54
CA LEU A 49 5.66 -4.63 -18.58
C LEU A 49 4.71 -5.05 -17.46
N VAL A 50 4.62 -6.34 -17.16
CA VAL A 50 3.83 -6.86 -16.05
C VAL A 50 4.34 -6.28 -14.72
N GLY A 51 5.64 -6.24 -14.48
CA GLY A 51 6.21 -5.64 -13.27
C GLY A 51 5.90 -4.15 -13.13
N LYS A 52 5.98 -3.38 -14.23
CA LYS A 52 5.59 -1.96 -14.20
C LYS A 52 4.09 -1.79 -13.95
N LEU A 53 3.25 -2.63 -14.57
CA LEU A 53 1.80 -2.58 -14.40
C LEU A 53 1.35 -3.03 -13.02
N SER A 54 2.03 -4.00 -12.39
CA SER A 54 1.67 -4.44 -11.04
C SER A 54 1.84 -3.31 -10.03
N VAL A 55 2.94 -2.57 -10.09
CA VAL A 55 3.15 -1.38 -9.25
C VAL A 55 2.01 -0.36 -9.43
N LEU A 56 1.55 -0.12 -10.66
CA LEU A 56 0.42 0.78 -10.91
C LEU A 56 -0.91 0.24 -10.39
N VAL A 57 -1.17 -1.05 -10.59
CA VAL A 57 -2.37 -1.71 -10.08
C VAL A 57 -2.40 -1.67 -8.55
N ASP A 58 -1.26 -1.86 -7.88
CA ASP A 58 -1.15 -1.79 -6.43
C ASP A 58 -1.42 -0.37 -5.94
N LYS A 59 -0.84 0.66 -6.59
CA LYS A 59 -1.17 2.07 -6.30
C LYS A 59 -2.66 2.37 -6.47
N LEU A 60 -3.32 1.81 -7.48
CA LEU A 60 -4.75 2.01 -7.71
C LEU A 60 -5.61 1.31 -6.65
N LYS A 61 -5.22 0.09 -6.25
CA LYS A 61 -5.94 -0.72 -5.26
C LYS A 61 -5.67 -0.31 -3.82
N GLU A 62 -4.62 0.45 -3.57
CA GLU A 62 -4.21 0.87 -2.23
C GLU A 62 -5.37 1.58 -1.50
N THR A 63 -5.80 1.02 -0.39
CA THR A 63 -6.87 1.60 0.43
C THR A 63 -6.30 2.55 1.48
N SER A 64 -7.12 3.48 1.96
CA SER A 64 -6.77 4.30 3.13
C SER A 64 -6.37 3.43 4.33
N GLY A 65 -7.11 2.35 4.58
CA GLY A 65 -6.79 1.37 5.62
C GLY A 65 -5.43 0.70 5.43
N ALA A 66 -5.06 0.30 4.21
CA ALA A 66 -3.74 -0.27 3.95
C ALA A 66 -2.59 0.73 4.20
N LYS A 67 -2.82 2.02 3.91
CA LYS A 67 -1.85 3.09 4.21
C LYS A 67 -1.67 3.29 5.71
N VAL A 68 -2.79 3.33 6.44
CA VAL A 68 -2.81 3.43 7.90
C VAL A 68 -2.07 2.25 8.50
N PHE A 69 -2.41 1.02 8.09
CA PHE A 69 -1.76 -0.18 8.58
C PHE A 69 -0.26 -0.21 8.28
N ARG A 70 0.19 0.19 7.09
CA ARG A 70 1.62 0.30 6.74
C ARG A 70 2.36 1.26 7.67
N ARG A 71 1.81 2.47 7.88
CA ARG A 71 2.39 3.45 8.83
C ARG A 71 2.44 2.91 10.25
N GLY A 72 1.40 2.19 10.66
CA GLY A 72 1.32 1.56 11.97
C GLY A 72 2.39 0.49 12.15
N TYR A 73 2.60 -0.33 11.13
CA TYR A 73 3.61 -1.38 11.13
C TYR A 73 5.03 -0.80 11.19
N GLU A 74 5.32 0.24 10.39
CA GLU A 74 6.59 0.97 10.43
C GLU A 74 6.89 1.48 11.85
N LYS A 75 5.91 2.12 12.51
CA LYS A 75 6.02 2.56 13.90
C LYS A 75 6.20 1.42 14.89
N ALA A 76 5.49 0.31 14.70
CA ALA A 76 5.60 -0.84 15.59
C ALA A 76 7.00 -1.46 15.53
N VAL A 77 7.59 -1.55 14.33
CA VAL A 77 8.98 -1.99 14.14
C VAL A 77 9.97 -1.02 14.77
N GLU A 78 9.76 0.28 14.63
CA GLU A 78 10.58 1.31 15.27
C GLU A 78 10.54 1.22 16.81
N LEU A 79 9.36 0.97 17.39
CA LEU A 79 9.19 0.75 18.82
C LEU A 79 9.84 -0.55 19.30
N LEU A 80 9.80 -1.61 18.49
CA LEU A 80 10.49 -2.87 18.77
C LEU A 80 12.01 -2.68 18.77
N SER A 81 12.56 -1.86 17.88
CA SER A 81 14.01 -1.63 17.81
C SER A 81 14.52 -0.70 18.92
N LYS A 82 13.74 0.29 19.36
CA LYS A 82 14.10 1.22 20.44
C LYS A 82 13.73 0.72 21.85
N GLY A 83 13.05 -0.42 21.94
CA GLY A 83 12.25 -0.77 23.10
C GLY A 83 12.97 -1.48 24.25
N GLU A 84 14.29 -1.68 24.23
CA GLU A 84 14.99 -2.38 25.33
C GLU A 84 14.66 -1.78 26.71
N THR A 85 14.61 -0.46 26.81
CA THR A 85 14.21 0.26 28.04
C THR A 85 12.70 0.22 28.29
N ILE A 86 11.87 0.25 27.23
CA ILE A 86 10.40 0.27 27.32
C ILE A 86 9.86 -1.09 27.78
N PHE A 87 10.42 -2.17 27.26
CA PHE A 87 10.02 -3.54 27.61
C PHE A 87 10.47 -3.95 29.01
N GLY A 88 11.42 -3.24 29.62
CA GLY A 88 11.83 -3.45 31.01
C GLY A 88 10.71 -3.11 32.01
N TRP A 89 9.98 -2.01 31.79
CA TRP A 89 8.88 -1.60 32.67
C TRP A 89 7.49 -1.97 32.14
N ALA A 90 7.35 -2.24 30.82
CA ALA A 90 6.10 -2.68 30.20
C ALA A 90 6.30 -3.92 29.29
N PRO A 91 6.51 -5.12 29.85
CA PRO A 91 6.72 -6.34 29.05
C PRO A 91 5.52 -6.69 28.17
N SER A 92 4.29 -6.46 28.67
CA SER A 92 3.04 -6.70 27.95
C SER A 92 2.91 -5.88 26.66
N PHE A 93 3.59 -4.74 26.58
CA PHE A 93 3.57 -3.87 25.41
C PHE A 93 4.08 -4.57 24.14
N ARG A 94 5.00 -5.53 24.28
CA ARG A 94 5.46 -6.37 23.17
C ARG A 94 4.33 -7.19 22.55
N GLY A 95 3.37 -7.64 23.36
CA GLY A 95 2.19 -8.35 22.87
C GLY A 95 1.28 -7.44 22.04
N TRP A 96 1.14 -6.19 22.45
CA TRP A 96 0.30 -5.20 21.78
C TRP A 96 0.88 -4.83 20.41
N LEU A 97 2.21 -4.72 20.27
CA LEU A 97 2.87 -4.48 18.98
C LEU A 97 2.68 -5.61 17.96
N ARG A 98 2.22 -6.80 18.39
CA ARG A 98 1.87 -7.93 17.52
C ARG A 98 0.38 -7.96 17.16
N ASP A 99 -0.45 -7.18 17.85
CA ASP A 99 -1.88 -7.12 17.64
C ASP A 99 -2.19 -6.24 16.40
N PRO A 100 -2.91 -6.76 15.38
CA PRO A 100 -3.24 -6.01 14.17
C PRO A 100 -4.07 -4.75 14.42
N ASP A 101 -4.99 -4.76 15.39
CA ASP A 101 -5.85 -3.63 15.71
C ASP A 101 -5.04 -2.53 16.40
N TYR A 102 -4.11 -2.92 17.27
CA TYR A 102 -3.18 -1.99 17.88
C TYR A 102 -2.23 -1.35 16.84
N VAL A 103 -1.70 -2.16 15.92
CA VAL A 103 -0.86 -1.66 14.81
C VAL A 103 -1.65 -0.70 13.93
N PHE A 104 -2.90 -1.02 13.61
CA PHE A 104 -3.76 -0.10 12.87
C PHE A 104 -3.98 1.23 13.61
N TRP A 105 -4.24 1.18 14.92
CA TRP A 105 -4.38 2.35 15.78
C TRP A 105 -3.12 3.23 15.83
N LEU A 106 -1.92 2.62 15.89
CA LEU A 106 -0.64 3.34 15.82
C LEU A 106 -0.50 4.12 14.50
N GLY A 107 -0.92 3.49 13.40
CA GLY A 107 -0.89 4.05 12.06
C GLY A 107 -1.88 5.20 11.87
N ALA A 108 -3.01 5.16 12.59
CA ALA A 108 -4.02 6.21 12.58
C ALA A 108 -3.57 7.47 13.35
N GLY A 109 -2.43 7.39 14.06
CA GLY A 109 -1.87 8.50 14.82
C GLY A 109 -2.10 8.39 16.34
N GLY A 110 -2.49 7.21 16.83
CA GLY A 110 -2.77 6.98 18.25
C GLY A 110 -1.58 7.28 19.18
N LEU A 111 -0.36 7.00 18.72
CA LEU A 111 0.87 7.34 19.44
C LEU A 111 1.71 8.34 18.62
N ARG A 112 1.93 9.52 19.21
CA ARG A 112 2.86 10.54 18.72
C ARG A 112 4.08 10.51 19.61
N ILE A 113 5.13 9.84 19.17
CA ILE A 113 6.45 9.98 19.77
C ILE A 113 6.94 11.33 19.27
N GLY A 114 7.15 12.30 20.17
CA GLY A 114 7.79 13.55 19.80
C GLY A 114 9.15 13.22 19.19
N SER A 115 9.42 13.70 17.97
CA SER A 115 10.79 13.69 17.47
C SER A 115 11.65 14.46 18.48
N PRO A 116 12.79 13.91 18.94
CA PRO A 116 13.76 14.74 19.64
C PRO A 116 14.19 15.86 18.67
N GLU A 117 14.21 17.08 19.20
CA GLU A 117 14.68 18.30 18.53
C GLU A 117 16.09 18.14 17.94
#